data_AF-A0A6C0EFZ8-F1
#
_entry.id   AF-A0A6C0EFZ8-F1
#
_cell.length_a   1.000
_cell.length_b   1.000
_cell.length_c   1.000
_cell.angle_alpha   90.00
_cell.angle_beta   90.00
_cell.angle_gamma   90.00
#
_symmetry.space_group_name_H-M   'P 1'
#
loop_
_entity.id
_entity.type
_entity.pdbx_description
1 polymer ?
#
loop_
_entity_poly.entity_id
_entity_poly.type
_entity_poly.pdbx_seq_one_letter_code
_entity_poly.pdbx_strand_id
1 'polypeptide(L)'
;MVDRPKNIGFGLRYGETQSHLAVEERCYRFFDNVDKNELLKTDIYGETPLHHAVGNEDLKMCKLLISRNKKIIHMKDMDMKTAYDWAVEYNLAYNSHIAIVKELRQYL
;
A
#
# COMPACT_ATOMS: atom_id res chain seq x y z
N MET A 1 -18.23 -10.88 -3.06
CA MET A 1 -18.34 -9.93 -1.94
C MET A 1 -17.26 -10.33 -0.95
N VAL A 2 -16.09 -9.70 -1.03
CA VAL A 2 -15.03 -9.93 -0.04
C VAL A 2 -15.16 -8.79 0.94
N ASP A 3 -15.98 -9.01 1.97
CA ASP A 3 -16.02 -8.11 3.13
C ASP A 3 -14.65 -8.20 3.80
N ARG A 4 -13.76 -7.24 3.49
CA ARG A 4 -12.73 -6.88 4.45
C ARG A 4 -13.46 -6.12 5.57
N PRO A 5 -13.51 -6.65 6.80
CA PRO A 5 -14.30 -6.04 7.85
C PRO A 5 -13.74 -4.65 8.16
N LYS A 6 -14.51 -3.63 7.79
CA LYS A 6 -14.42 -2.30 8.40
C LYS A 6 -14.96 -2.42 9.82
N ASN A 7 -14.17 -2.89 10.79
CA ASN A 7 -14.48 -2.60 12.18
C ASN A 7 -13.26 -2.65 13.12
N ILE A 8 -12.77 -1.45 13.44
CA ILE A 8 -12.49 -0.94 14.78
C ILE A 8 -11.98 -1.97 15.81
N GLY A 9 -10.66 -1.97 15.99
CA GLY A 9 -10.00 -2.48 17.18
C GLY A 9 -8.55 -2.02 17.15
N PHE A 10 -8.11 -1.27 18.16
CA PHE A 10 -6.69 -1.03 18.47
C PHE A 10 -6.01 -2.35 18.89
N GLY A 11 -6.09 -3.37 18.04
CA GLY A 11 -5.39 -4.63 18.18
C GLY A 11 -4.11 -4.53 17.39
N LEU A 12 -2.98 -4.47 18.10
CA LEU A 12 -1.62 -4.53 17.56
C LEU A 12 -1.58 -5.50 16.38
N ARG A 13 -1.46 -4.95 15.17
CA ARG A 13 -1.30 -5.73 13.95
C ARG A 13 0.14 -6.24 13.94
N TYR A 14 0.32 -7.42 14.52
CA TYR A 14 1.63 -8.05 14.64
C TYR A 14 2.27 -8.15 13.26
N GLY A 15 3.45 -7.54 13.08
CA GLY A 15 4.20 -7.52 11.83
C GLY A 15 4.16 -6.21 11.05
N GLU A 16 3.25 -5.28 11.35
CA GLU A 16 3.27 -3.95 10.74
C GLU A 16 4.55 -3.20 11.12
N THR A 17 5.30 -2.79 10.10
CA THR A 17 6.46 -1.91 10.30
C THR A 17 6.02 -0.48 10.56
N GLN A 18 6.95 0.37 11.02
CA GLN A 18 6.67 1.80 11.20
C GLN A 18 6.17 2.48 9.91
N SER A 19 6.56 1.94 8.74
CA SER A 19 6.06 2.43 7.46
C SER A 19 4.59 2.09 7.23
N HIS A 20 4.09 0.93 7.66
CA HIS A 20 2.67 0.60 7.55
C HIS A 20 1.83 1.53 8.43
N LEU A 21 2.24 1.67 9.70
CA LEU A 21 1.59 2.59 10.66
C LEU A 21 1.58 4.03 10.12
N ALA A 22 2.69 4.51 9.57
CA ALA A 22 2.75 5.85 8.99
C ALA A 22 1.82 6.03 7.78
N VAL A 23 1.55 4.97 6.99
CA VAL A 23 0.56 5.02 5.91
C VAL A 23 -0.87 5.10 6.47
N GLU A 24 -1.20 4.30 7.47
CA GLU A 24 -2.52 4.31 8.12
C GLU A 24 -2.81 5.67 8.78
N GLU A 25 -1.81 6.27 9.41
CA GLU A 25 -1.90 7.60 10.01
C GLU A 25 -1.79 8.76 9.00
N ARG A 26 -1.58 8.46 7.71
CA ARG A 26 -1.28 9.44 6.65
C ARG A 26 -0.13 10.40 7.01
N CYS A 27 0.88 9.89 7.71
CA CYS A 27 2.05 10.64 8.14
C CYS A 27 3.07 10.78 7.00
N TYR A 28 2.79 11.62 6.00
CA TYR A 28 3.67 11.80 4.83
C TYR A 28 5.13 12.15 5.19
N ARG A 29 5.32 12.98 6.22
CA ARG A 29 6.65 13.47 6.64
C ARG A 29 7.56 12.37 7.17
N PHE A 30 7.00 11.26 7.64
CA PHE A 30 7.78 10.10 8.06
C PHE A 30 8.69 9.59 6.93
N PHE A 31 8.21 9.65 5.69
CA PHE A 31 8.89 9.11 4.52
C PHE A 31 10.02 10.00 3.98
N ASP A 32 10.21 11.21 4.52
CA ASP A 32 11.27 12.12 4.09
C ASP A 32 12.67 11.53 4.38
N ASN A 33 12.80 10.82 5.51
CA ASN A 33 14.09 10.36 6.04
C ASN A 33 14.17 8.84 6.30
N VAL A 34 13.13 8.08 5.97
CA VAL A 34 13.14 6.62 6.19
C VAL A 34 14.12 5.91 5.25
N ASP A 35 14.75 4.85 5.75
CA ASP A 35 15.58 3.96 4.94
C ASP A 35 14.75 3.32 3.82
N LYS A 36 15.26 3.34 2.60
CA LYS A 36 14.54 2.82 1.42
C LYS A 36 14.21 1.32 1.53
N ASN A 37 15.00 0.53 2.26
CA ASN A 37 14.77 -0.89 2.44
C ASN A 37 13.65 -1.15 3.46
N GLU A 38 13.40 -0.21 4.37
CA GLU A 38 12.25 -0.27 5.27
C GLU A 38 10.93 -0.31 4.50
N LEU A 39 10.87 0.40 3.37
CA LEU A 39 9.70 0.44 2.47
C LEU A 39 9.42 -0.90 1.79
N LEU A 40 10.41 -1.80 1.71
CA LEU A 40 10.27 -3.11 1.09
C LEU A 40 9.90 -4.20 2.10
N LYS A 41 9.91 -3.88 3.40
CA LYS A 41 9.45 -4.82 4.42
C LYS A 41 7.95 -5.01 4.29
N THR A 42 7.53 -6.25 4.54
CA THR A 42 6.14 -6.65 4.48
C THR A 42 5.59 -6.91 5.86
N ASP A 43 4.27 -6.76 6.01
CA ASP A 43 3.54 -7.24 7.18
C ASP A 43 3.34 -8.77 7.15
N ILE A 44 2.48 -9.30 8.04
CA ILE A 44 2.16 -10.73 8.11
C ILE A 44 1.36 -11.26 6.94
N TYR A 45 0.79 -10.41 6.09
CA TYR A 45 0.09 -10.79 4.87
C TYR A 45 0.98 -10.67 3.63
N GLY A 46 2.27 -10.35 3.82
CA GLY A 46 3.18 -10.05 2.72
C GLY A 46 2.91 -8.67 2.10
N GLU A 47 2.01 -7.88 2.69
CA GLU A 47 1.63 -6.58 2.16
C GLU A 47 2.76 -5.58 2.47
N THR A 48 3.04 -4.70 1.53
CA THR A 48 3.98 -3.58 1.72
C THR A 48 3.22 -2.31 2.09
N PRO A 49 3.89 -1.24 2.54
CA PRO A 49 3.23 0.05 2.76
C PRO A 49 2.52 0.59 1.50
N LEU A 50 2.96 0.21 0.29
CA LEU A 50 2.26 0.58 -0.94
C LEU A 50 0.91 -0.14 -1.09
N HIS A 51 0.80 -1.40 -0.66
CA HIS A 51 -0.49 -2.12 -0.65
C HIS A 51 -1.50 -1.41 0.26
N HIS A 52 -1.08 -1.02 1.47
CA HIS A 52 -1.91 -0.23 2.38
C HIS A 52 -2.29 1.13 1.79
N ALA A 53 -1.35 1.83 1.15
CA ALA A 53 -1.64 3.13 0.52
C ALA A 53 -2.69 2.98 -0.60
N VAL A 54 -2.63 1.89 -1.37
CA VAL A 54 -3.68 1.54 -2.34
C VAL A 54 -4.98 1.23 -1.65
N GLY A 55 -5.00 0.37 -0.62
CA GLY A 55 -6.21 0.05 0.15
C GLY A 55 -6.90 1.27 0.79
N ASN A 56 -6.12 2.30 1.13
CA ASN A 56 -6.60 3.57 1.68
C ASN A 56 -7.00 4.61 0.62
N GLU A 57 -6.95 4.24 -0.67
CA GLU A 57 -7.17 5.10 -1.83
C GLU A 57 -6.31 6.39 -1.80
N ASP A 58 -5.13 6.32 -1.16
CA ASP A 58 -4.23 7.46 -0.98
C ASP A 58 -3.22 7.58 -2.12
N LEU A 59 -3.67 8.18 -3.22
CA LEU A 59 -2.83 8.43 -4.40
C LEU A 59 -1.56 9.21 -4.06
N LYS A 60 -1.62 10.16 -3.12
CA LYS A 60 -0.46 10.98 -2.76
C LYS A 60 0.59 10.13 -2.05
N MET A 61 0.16 9.26 -1.14
CA MET A 61 1.04 8.33 -0.44
C MET A 61 1.63 7.31 -1.42
N CYS A 62 0.84 6.80 -2.37
CA CYS A 62 1.34 5.91 -3.42
C CYS A 62 2.51 6.53 -4.20
N LYS A 63 2.33 7.77 -4.69
CA LYS A 63 3.38 8.51 -5.41
C LYS A 63 4.62 8.72 -4.54
N LEU A 64 4.43 9.09 -3.28
CA LEU A 64 5.52 9.31 -2.33
C LEU A 64 6.35 8.03 -2.13
N LEU A 65 5.71 6.91 -1.79
CA LEU A 65 6.40 5.64 -1.57
C LEU A 65 7.20 5.17 -2.79
N ILE A 66 6.63 5.27 -3.99
CA ILE A 66 7.32 4.89 -5.24
C ILE A 66 8.49 5.81 -5.54
N SER A 67 8.35 7.12 -5.27
CA SER A 67 9.44 8.09 -5.45
C SER A 67 10.63 7.79 -4.54
N ARG A 68 10.37 7.25 -3.33
CA ARG A 68 11.39 6.88 -2.35
C ARG A 68 12.05 5.56 -2.68
N ASN A 69 11.30 4.56 -3.15
CA ASN A 69 11.87 3.32 -3.63
C ASN A 69 11.01 2.64 -4.70
N LYS A 70 11.39 2.80 -5.97
CA LYS A 70 10.65 2.24 -7.12
C LYS A 70 10.50 0.71 -7.07
N LYS A 71 11.41 -0.01 -6.40
CA LYS A 71 11.32 -1.49 -6.30
C LYS A 71 10.06 -1.97 -5.61
N ILE A 72 9.45 -1.13 -4.76
CA ILE A 72 8.25 -1.46 -4.00
C ILE A 72 7.07 -1.86 -4.90
N ILE A 73 7.04 -1.40 -6.16
CA ILE A 73 5.95 -1.68 -7.09
C ILE A 73 5.88 -3.16 -7.52
N HIS A 74 7.01 -3.86 -7.50
CA HIS A 74 7.07 -5.27 -7.90
C HIS A 74 6.94 -6.24 -6.72
N MET A 75 6.82 -5.71 -5.51
CA MET A 75 6.64 -6.53 -4.31
C MET A 75 5.25 -7.16 -4.34
N LYS A 76 5.19 -8.43 -3.96
CA LYS A 76 3.98 -9.23 -3.95
C LYS A 76 3.58 -9.60 -2.54
N ASP A 77 2.29 -9.56 -2.27
CA ASP A 77 1.68 -10.11 -1.07
C ASP A 77 1.64 -11.65 -1.08
N MET A 78 1.05 -12.25 -0.04
CA MET A 78 0.90 -13.71 0.06
C MET A 78 0.00 -14.31 -1.02
N ASP A 79 -0.89 -13.52 -1.63
CA ASP A 79 -1.72 -13.92 -2.77
C ASP A 79 -1.01 -13.71 -4.11
N MET A 80 0.30 -13.42 -4.09
CA MET A 80 1.14 -13.14 -5.25
C MET A 80 0.72 -11.88 -6.04
N LYS A 81 -0.02 -10.97 -5.40
CA LYS A 81 -0.51 -9.73 -5.99
C LYS A 81 0.39 -8.57 -5.63
N THR A 82 0.60 -7.70 -6.61
CA THR A 82 1.24 -6.39 -6.41
C THR A 82 0.20 -5.36 -5.98
N ALA A 83 0.67 -4.21 -5.52
CA ALA A 83 -0.21 -3.07 -5.23
C ALA A 83 -0.95 -2.56 -6.49
N TYR A 84 -0.39 -2.78 -7.69
CA TYR A 84 -1.10 -2.50 -8.94
C TYR A 84 -2.28 -3.47 -9.13
N ASP A 85 -2.08 -4.76 -8.86
CA ASP A 85 -3.13 -5.77 -8.96
C ASP A 85 -4.29 -5.44 -8.00
N TRP A 86 -3.99 -5.01 -6.78
CA TRP A 86 -4.99 -4.47 -5.84
C TRP A 86 -5.79 -3.30 -6.43
N ALA A 87 -5.10 -2.31 -7.00
CA ALA A 87 -5.75 -1.14 -7.58
C ALA A 87 -6.68 -1.53 -8.74
N VAL A 88 -6.26 -2.48 -9.59
CA VAL A 88 -7.09 -3.00 -10.68
C VAL A 88 -8.30 -3.75 -10.14
N GLU A 89 -8.12 -4.65 -9.16
CA GLU A 89 -9.22 -5.40 -8.55
C GLU A 89 -10.25 -4.48 -7.89
N TYR A 90 -9.80 -3.46 -7.16
CA TYR A 90 -10.70 -2.47 -6.55
C TYR A 90 -11.43 -1.62 -7.58
N ASN A 91 -10.76 -1.24 -8.67
CA ASN A 91 -11.42 -0.55 -9.76
C ASN A 91 -12.49 -1.42 -10.43
N LEU A 92 -12.22 -2.71 -10.64
CA LEU A 92 -13.19 -3.63 -11.25
C LEU A 92 -14.36 -3.96 -10.30
N ALA A 93 -14.08 -4.16 -9.01
CA ALA A 93 -15.09 -4.55 -8.03
C ALA A 93 -15.95 -3.37 -7.54
N TYR A 94 -15.37 -2.18 -7.42
CA TYR A 94 -15.98 -1.04 -6.75
C TYR A 94 -16.00 0.24 -7.58
N ASN A 95 -15.49 0.23 -8.83
CA ASN A 95 -15.37 1.41 -9.69
C ASN A 95 -14.66 2.61 -9.00
N SER A 96 -13.64 2.28 -8.21
CA SER A 96 -12.80 3.22 -7.44
C SER A 96 -11.33 3.11 -7.89
N HIS A 97 -10.40 3.88 -7.32
CA HIS A 97 -8.95 3.73 -7.58
C HIS A 97 -8.48 3.96 -9.03
N ILE A 98 -9.34 4.40 -9.96
CA ILE A 98 -8.97 4.65 -11.37
C ILE A 98 -7.76 5.59 -11.53
N ALA A 99 -7.62 6.57 -10.64
CA ALA A 99 -6.48 7.48 -10.63
C ALA A 99 -5.18 6.75 -10.21
N ILE A 100 -5.26 5.85 -9.23
CA ILE A 100 -4.13 5.02 -8.78
C ILE A 100 -3.75 4.02 -9.86
N VAL A 101 -4.72 3.35 -10.51
CA VAL A 101 -4.44 2.45 -11.65
C VAL A 101 -3.67 3.19 -12.75
N LYS A 102 -4.12 4.39 -13.14
CA LYS A 102 -3.44 5.22 -14.14
C LYS A 102 -2.04 5.64 -13.70
N GLU A 103 -1.85 5.92 -12.41
CA GLU A 103 -0.55 6.28 -11.87
C GLU A 103 0.42 5.10 -11.89
N LEU A 104 0.05 4.00 -11.23
CA LEU A 104 0.90 2.84 -11.04
C LEU A 104 1.28 2.15 -12.37
N ARG A 105 0.38 2.18 -13.36
CA ARG A 105 0.65 1.62 -14.70
C ARG A 105 1.87 2.24 -15.40
N GLN A 106 2.26 3.47 -15.05
CA GLN A 106 3.40 4.15 -15.69
C GLN A 106 4.76 3.56 -15.29
N TYR A 107 4.79 2.66 -14.31
CA TYR A 107 6.01 2.09 -13.72
C TYR A 107 6.18 0.60 -14.01
N LEU A 108 5.31 0.01 -14.85
CA LEU A 108 5.32 -1.39 -15.28
C LEU A 108 5.68 -1.47 -16.77
#